data_AF-A0A7Y3G1I1-F1
#
_entry.id   AF-A0A7Y3G1I1-F1
#
_cell.length_a   1.000
_cell.length_b   1.000
_cell.length_c   1.000
_cell.angle_alpha   90.00
_cell.angle_beta   90.00
_cell.angle_gamma   90.00
#
_symmetry.space_group_name_H-M   'P 1'
#
loop_
_entity.id
_entity.type
_entity.pdbx_description
1 polymer ?
#
loop_
_entity_poly.entity_id
_entity_poly.type
_entity_poly.pdbx_seq_one_letter_code
_entity_poly.pdbx_strand_id
1 'polypeptide(L)' 'MNHFDVVVIGGGQAGLGIGYYLKEAGKKFVIFERGRVGETWRSQRWDSFAVNTPNWANSMP' A
#
# COMPACT_ATOMS: atom_id res chain seq x y z
N MET A 1 24.71 5.17 6.36
CA MET A 1 23.31 5.31 6.83
C MET A 1 22.46 5.71 5.65
N ASN A 2 21.34 5.03 5.38
CA ASN A 2 20.41 5.45 4.34
C ASN A 2 19.49 6.54 4.89
N HIS A 3 19.54 7.74 4.32
CA HIS A 3 18.58 8.80 4.59
C HIS A 3 17.42 8.71 3.60
N PHE A 4 16.19 8.87 4.10
CA PHE A 4 14.95 8.92 3.32
C PHE A 4 14.21 10.21 3.66
N ASP A 5 13.58 10.81 2.66
CA ASP A 5 12.75 12.01 2.82
C ASP A 5 11.44 11.67 3.53
N VAL A 6 10.90 10.48 3.24
CA VAL A 6 9.59 10.02 3.73
C VAL A 6 9.66 8.55 4.13
N VAL A 7 9.02 8.22 5.24
CA VAL A 7 8.77 6.84 5.67
C VAL A 7 7.26 6.62 5.71
N VAL A 8 6.79 5.63 4.97
CA VAL A 8 5.38 5.22 4.94
C VAL A 8 5.22 3.97 5.80
N ILE A 9 4.27 4.00 6.73
CA ILE A 9 3.96 2.85 7.60
C ILE A 9 2.66 2.21 7.12
N GLY A 10 2.74 0.96 6.70
CA GLY A 10 1.66 0.17 6.11
C GLY A 10 1.86 -0.03 4.60
N GLY A 11 1.96 -1.29 4.17
CA GLY A 11 2.08 -1.73 2.78
C GLY A 11 0.74 -2.18 2.18
N GLY A 12 -0.36 -1.60 2.65
CA GLY A 12 -1.71 -1.80 2.09
C GLY A 12 -1.99 -0.83 0.93
N GLN A 13 -3.25 -0.77 0.49
CA GLN A 13 -3.69 0.07 -0.63
C GLN A 13 -3.26 1.54 -0.48
N ALA A 14 -3.55 2.16 0.67
CA ALA A 14 -3.17 3.55 0.92
C ALA A 14 -1.65 3.79 0.87
N GLY A 15 -0.86 2.89 1.45
CA GLY A 15 0.60 2.99 1.48
C GLY A 15 1.25 2.82 0.11
N LEU A 16 0.73 1.91 -0.70
CA LEU A 16 1.18 1.74 -2.09
C LEU A 16 0.77 2.92 -2.96
N GLY A 17 -0.46 3.42 -2.80
CA GLY A 17 -0.95 4.60 -3.53
C GLY A 17 -0.12 5.86 -3.24
N ILE A 18 0.22 6.12 -1.97
CA ILE A 18 1.12 7.24 -1.65
C ILE A 18 2.54 6.99 -2.17
N GLY A 19 3.01 5.73 -2.14
CA GLY A 19 4.30 5.35 -2.72
C GLY A 19 4.41 5.66 -4.21
N TYR A 20 3.35 5.42 -4.98
CA TYR A 20 3.27 5.81 -6.39
C TYR A 20 3.52 7.31 -6.56
N TYR A 21 2.79 8.18 -5.84
CA TYR A 21 2.95 9.62 -5.98
C TYR A 21 4.27 10.16 -5.43
N LEU A 22 4.83 9.54 -4.38
CA LEU A 22 6.17 9.88 -3.89
C LEU A 22 7.25 9.57 -4.94
N LYS A 23 7.08 8.45 -5.67
CA LYS A 23 7.95 8.09 -6.79
C LYS A 23 7.84 9.11 -7.94
N GLU A 24 6.61 9.46 -8.34
CA GLU A 24 6.36 10.48 -9.38
C GLU A 24 6.93 11.86 -8.98
N ALA A 25 6.88 12.20 -7.69
CA ALA A 25 7.47 13.43 -7.15
C ALA A 25 9.00 13.38 -6.95
N GLY A 26 9.66 12.28 -7.35
CA GLY A 26 11.11 12.12 -7.23
C GLY A 26 11.63 12.07 -5.79
N LYS A 27 10.78 11.71 -4.82
CA LYS A 27 11.17 11.61 -3.41
C LYS A 27 11.84 10.29 -3.12
N LYS A 28 12.85 10.30 -2.24
CA LYS A 28 13.46 9.08 -1.73
C LYS A 28 12.66 8.60 -0.52
N PHE A 29 11.89 7.55 -0.68
CA PHE A 29 11.03 7.01 0.38
C PHE A 29 11.21 5.51 0.59
N VAL A 30 10.69 5.03 1.72
CA VAL A 30 10.60 3.60 2.04
C VAL A 30 9.21 3.31 2.64
N ILE A 31 8.67 2.13 2.32
CA ILE A 31 7.41 1.63 2.88
C ILE A 31 7.73 0.45 3.79
N PHE A 32 7.27 0.50 5.04
CA PHE A 32 7.36 -0.63 5.97
C PHE A 32 5.99 -1.30 6.13
N GLU A 33 5.99 -2.62 6.06
CA GLU A 33 4.84 -3.47 6.36
C GLU A 33 5.29 -4.54 7.34
N ARG A 34 4.41 -4.92 8.27
CA ARG A 34 4.67 -5.96 9.26
C ARG A 34 4.73 -7.34 8.61
N GLY A 35 3.88 -7.58 7.60
CA GLY A 35 3.83 -8.83 6.83
C GLY A 35 4.37 -8.65 5.41
N ARG A 36 3.70 -9.28 4.43
CA ARG A 36 3.95 -9.00 3.02
C ARG A 36 3.15 -7.79 2.56
N VAL A 37 3.53 -7.23 1.41
CA VAL A 37 2.74 -6.19 0.74
C VAL A 37 1.28 -6.65 0.58
N GLY A 38 0.36 -5.90 1.16
CA GLY A 38 -1.07 -6.21 1.18
C GLY A 38 -1.47 -7.39 2.08
N GLU A 39 -0.72 -7.74 3.14
CA GLU A 39 -0.96 -8.93 3.98
C GLU A 39 -2.41 -9.07 4.46
N THR A 40 -3.03 -7.96 4.87
CA THR A 40 -4.43 -7.93 5.32
C THR A 40 -5.38 -8.56 4.29
N TRP A 41 -5.17 -8.26 3.00
CA TRP A 41 -6.00 -8.76 1.90
C TRP A 41 -5.59 -10.15 1.43
N ARG A 42 -4.34 -10.55 1.66
CA ARG A 42 -3.81 -11.85 1.25
C ARG A 42 -4.26 -12.98 2.15
N SER A 43 -4.15 -12.80 3.47
CA SER A 43 -4.29 -13.90 4.44
C SER A 43 -5.14 -13.57 5.67
N GLN A 44 -5.40 -12.30 5.97
CA GLN A 44 -6.14 -11.90 7.17
C GLN A 44 -7.61 -11.58 6.89
N ARG A 45 -8.07 -11.79 5.65
CA ARG A 45 -9.48 -11.71 5.26
C ARG A 45 -10.18 -13.03 5.54
N TRP A 46 -11.49 -12.98 5.72
CA TRP A 46 -12.35 -14.17 5.70
C TRP A 46 -12.47 -14.74 4.29
N ASP A 47 -12.75 -16.04 4.18
CA ASP A 47 -12.96 -16.70 2.88
C ASP A 47 -14.13 -16.09 2.11
N SER A 48 -15.18 -15.69 2.83
CA SER A 48 -16.39 -15.06 2.28
C SER A 48 -16.29 -13.54 2.13
N PHE A 49 -15.12 -12.94 2.37
CA PHE A 49 -14.97 -11.49 2.29
C PHE A 49 -15.17 -10.98 0.86
N ALA A 50 -16.00 -9.95 0.71
CA ALA A 50 -16.22 -9.22 -0.53
C ALA A 50 -16.20 -7.71 -0.27
N VAL A 51 -15.73 -6.94 -1.25
CA VAL A 51 -15.74 -5.47 -1.19
C VAL A 51 -17.14 -4.96 -1.57
N ASN A 52 -17.61 -3.90 -0.92
CA ASN A 52 -18.91 -3.27 -1.20
C ASN A 52 -18.89 -2.37 -2.45
N THR A 53 -17.73 -2.19 -3.08
CA THR A 53 -17.51 -1.36 -4.27
C THR A 53 -17.16 -2.23 -5.47
N PRO A 54 -17.60 -1.86 -6.69
CA PRO A 54 -17.17 -2.53 -7.92
C PRO A 54 -15.65 -2.51 -8.08
N ASN A 55 -15.08 -3.55 -8.72
CA ASN A 55 -13.63 -3.66 -8.90
C ASN A 55 -12.99 -2.43 -9.55
N TRP A 56 -13.66 -1.80 -10.52
CA TRP A 56 -13.16 -0.59 -11.19
C TRP A 56 -13.00 0.61 -10.25
N ALA A 57 -13.77 0.65 -9.16
CA ALA A 57 -13.67 1.71 -8.14
C ALA A 57 -12.54 1.46 -7.13
N ASN A 58 -11.95 0.26 -7.13
CA ASN A 58 -10.83 -0.12 -6.25
C ASN A 58 -9.47 -0.06 -6.95
N SER A 59 -9.43 0.33 -8.23
CA SER A 59 -8.20 0.52 -8.98
C SER A 59 -7.36 1.62 -8.33
N MET A 60 -6.08 1.32 -8.14
CA MET A 60 -5.08 2.28 -7.64
C MET A 60 -4.19 2.76 -8.79
N PRO A 61 -3.52 3.92 -8.64
CA PRO A 61 -2.49 4.40 -9.56
C PRO A 61 -1.38 3.38 -9.81
#